data_AF-A0A7X7PZ83-F1
#
_entry.id   AF-A0A7X7PZ83-F1
#
_cell.length_a   1.000
_cell.length_b   1.000
_cell.length_c   1.000
_cell.angle_alpha   90.00
_cell.angle_beta   90.00
_cell.angle_gamma   90.00
#
_symmetry.space_group_name_H-M   'P 1'
#
loop_
_entity.id
_entity.type
_entity.pdbx_description
1 polymer ?
#
loop_
_entity_poly.entity_id
_entity_poly.type
_entity_poly.pdbx_seq_one_letter_code
_entity_poly.pdbx_strand_id
1 'polypeptide(L)'
;DDVIVSGIRTEQCCETTARHASDLGYRVQFVLDATLTFDMHHADGSLYAASDIKTRTRTVLDDRFATVCSMEHALETVSRN
;
A
#
# COMPACT_ATOMS: atom_id res chain seq x y z
N ASP A 1 18.34 1.72 3.30
CA ASP A 1 17.53 0.52 3.54
C ASP A 1 16.20 0.63 2.83
N ASP A 2 15.76 -0.47 2.24
CA ASP A 2 14.49 -0.58 1.53
C ASP A 2 13.51 -1.45 2.36
N VAL A 3 12.21 -1.12 2.30
CA VAL A 3 11.13 -1.91 2.91
C VAL A 3 10.07 -2.20 1.84
N ILE A 4 9.69 -3.47 1.72
CA ILE A 4 8.61 -3.90 0.84
C ILE A 4 7.40 -4.25 1.71
N VAL A 5 6.27 -3.62 1.44
CA VAL A 5 5.02 -3.80 2.19
C VAL A 5 4.00 -4.56 1.36
N SER A 6 3.47 -5.63 1.94
CA SER A 6 2.35 -6.45 1.43
C SER A 6 1.48 -6.93 2.61
N GLY A 7 0.38 -7.63 2.35
CA GLY A 7 -0.45 -8.26 3.41
C GLY A 7 -1.85 -7.65 3.59
N ILE A 8 -2.37 -7.67 4.82
CA ILE A 8 -3.76 -7.30 5.15
C ILE A 8 -3.82 -6.47 6.44
N ARG A 9 -4.60 -5.39 6.57
CA ARG A 9 -5.46 -4.73 5.56
C ARG A 9 -4.73 -3.60 4.81
N THR A 10 -5.06 -3.44 3.51
CA THR A 10 -4.45 -2.45 2.60
C THR A 10 -4.39 -1.03 3.17
N GLU A 11 -5.54 -0.44 3.49
CA GLU A 11 -5.70 0.97 3.90
C GLU A 11 -5.44 1.21 5.39
N GLN A 12 -5.11 0.16 6.15
CA GLN A 12 -4.90 0.23 7.59
C GLN A 12 -3.48 -0.20 7.95
N CYS A 13 -3.30 -1.46 8.35
CA CYS A 13 -2.01 -1.96 8.82
C CYS A 13 -0.91 -1.73 7.77
N CYS A 14 -1.18 -2.04 6.49
CA CYS A 14 -0.22 -1.86 5.43
C CYS A 14 0.06 -0.37 5.17
N GLU A 15 -0.96 0.45 4.92
CA GLU A 15 -0.80 1.89 4.64
C GLU A 15 -0.11 2.62 5.80
N THR A 16 -0.50 2.34 7.05
CA THR A 16 0.07 2.98 8.24
C THR A 16 1.54 2.61 8.39
N THR A 17 1.89 1.34 8.17
CA THR A 17 3.29 0.88 8.21
C THR A 17 4.12 1.56 7.12
N ALA A 18 3.59 1.67 5.90
CA ALA A 18 4.26 2.33 4.79
C ALA A 18 4.54 3.81 5.07
N ARG A 19 3.55 4.54 5.60
CA ARG A 19 3.71 5.95 6.00
C ARG A 19 4.80 6.09 7.05
N HIS A 20 4.76 5.30 8.11
CA HIS A 20 5.73 5.41 9.19
C HIS A 20 7.14 5.00 8.77
N ALA A 21 7.29 3.96 7.94
CA ALA A 21 8.59 3.60 7.37
C ALA A 21 9.17 4.72 6.51
N SER A 22 8.32 5.40 5.71
CA SER A 22 8.72 6.58 4.94
C SER A 22 9.21 7.71 5.84
N ASP A 23 8.47 8.04 6.90
CA ASP A 23 8.83 9.09 7.86
C ASP A 23 10.15 8.78 8.61
N LEU A 24 10.48 7.50 8.79
CA LEU A 24 11.76 7.04 9.35
C LEU A 24 12.92 7.04 8.34
N GLY A 25 12.67 7.38 7.06
CA GLY A 25 13.69 7.50 6.02
C GLY A 25 13.92 6.23 5.19
N TYR A 26 13.08 5.21 5.33
CA TYR A 26 13.16 4.02 4.46
C TYR A 26 12.65 4.32 3.05
N ARG A 27 13.25 3.66 2.06
CA ARG A 27 12.70 3.60 0.71
C ARG A 27 11.59 2.54 0.69
N VAL A 28 10.35 2.97 0.59
CA VAL A 28 9.19 2.08 0.71
C VAL A 28 8.65 1.70 -0.67
N GLN A 29 8.49 0.41 -0.89
CA GLN A 29 7.73 -0.15 -2.01
C GLN A 29 6.45 -0.77 -1.49
N PHE A 30 5.30 -0.37 -2.05
CA PHE A 30 3.99 -0.84 -1.63
C PHE A 30 3.37 -1.71 -2.72
N VAL A 31 3.33 -3.03 -2.49
CA VAL A 31 2.93 -4.02 -3.49
C VAL A 31 1.40 -4.21 -3.43
N LEU A 32 0.66 -3.28 -4.07
CA LEU A 32 -0.78 -3.13 -3.87
C LEU A 32 -1.61 -4.37 -4.26
N ASP A 33 -1.19 -5.07 -5.31
CA ASP A 33 -1.77 -6.33 -5.78
C ASP A 33 -1.52 -7.49 -4.81
N ALA A 34 -0.44 -7.43 -4.03
CA ALA A 34 -0.15 -8.35 -2.91
C ALA A 34 -0.72 -7.85 -1.56
N THR A 35 -1.66 -6.91 -1.57
CA THR A 35 -2.44 -6.54 -0.38
C THR A 35 -3.89 -7.02 -0.46
N LEU A 36 -4.54 -7.22 0.68
CA LEU A 36 -5.96 -7.55 0.77
C LEU A 36 -6.72 -6.51 1.60
N THR A 37 -7.93 -6.21 1.18
CA THR A 37 -8.94 -5.49 1.96
C THR A 37 -10.32 -5.98 1.54
N PHE A 38 -11.38 -5.45 2.16
CA PHE A 38 -12.76 -5.87 1.96
C PHE A 38 -13.65 -4.68 1.67
N ASP A 39 -14.82 -4.96 1.12
CA ASP A 39 -15.89 -3.98 1.03
C ASP A 39 -16.28 -3.50 2.45
N MET A 40 -16.50 -2.20 2.59
CA MET A 40 -16.85 -1.59 3.87
C MET A 40 -18.06 -0.68 3.72
N HIS A 41 -19.00 -0.77 4.66
CA HIS A 41 -20.10 0.16 4.74
C HIS A 41 -19.71 1.38 5.56
N HIS A 42 -20.01 2.56 5.04
CA HIS A 42 -19.97 3.79 5.81
C HIS A 42 -21.14 3.88 6.79
N ALA A 43 -21.05 4.78 7.76
CA ALA A 43 -22.09 4.97 8.78
C ALA A 43 -23.44 5.42 8.19
N ASP A 44 -23.44 6.05 7.02
CA ASP A 44 -24.65 6.43 6.27
C ASP A 44 -25.23 5.28 5.42
N GLY A 45 -24.59 4.11 5.41
CA GLY A 45 -25.00 2.93 4.66
C GLY A 45 -24.34 2.78 3.28
N SER A 46 -23.61 3.79 2.78
CA SER A 46 -22.90 3.71 1.50
C SER A 46 -21.85 2.58 1.50
N LEU A 47 -21.77 1.85 0.39
CA LEU A 47 -20.75 0.81 0.19
C LEU A 47 -19.49 1.42 -0.44
N TYR A 48 -18.35 1.21 0.20
CA TYR A 48 -17.05 1.38 -0.42
C TYR A 48 -16.54 0.01 -0.85
N ALA A 49 -16.44 -0.20 -2.17
CA ALA A 49 -15.87 -1.43 -2.71
C ALA A 49 -14.38 -1.51 -2.35
N ALA A 50 -13.87 -2.72 -2.12
CA ALA A 50 -12.46 -2.97 -1.86
C ALA A 50 -11.55 -2.37 -2.95
N SER A 51 -12.01 -2.35 -4.20
CA SER A 51 -11.31 -1.72 -5.33
C SER A 51 -11.16 -0.21 -5.17
N ASP A 52 -12.18 0.46 -4.65
CA ASP A 52 -12.16 1.91 -4.44
C ASP A 52 -11.23 2.26 -3.28
N ILE A 53 -11.26 1.44 -2.22
CA ILE A 53 -10.35 1.56 -1.07
C ILE A 53 -8.89 1.38 -1.52
N LYS A 54 -8.61 0.37 -2.34
CA LYS A 54 -7.28 0.16 -2.93
C LYS A 54 -6.86 1.32 -3.83
N THR A 55 -7.76 1.82 -4.68
CA THR A 55 -7.51 2.98 -5.55
C THR A 55 -7.15 4.21 -4.71
N ARG A 56 -7.94 4.52 -3.68
CA ARG A 56 -7.66 5.62 -2.76
C ARG A 56 -6.31 5.44 -2.07
N THR A 57 -6.02 4.23 -1.59
CA THR A 57 -4.74 3.93 -0.90
C THR A 57 -3.55 4.18 -1.82
N ARG A 58 -3.63 3.74 -3.09
CA ARG A 58 -2.63 4.07 -4.11
C ARG A 58 -2.45 5.58 -4.22
N THR A 59 -3.54 6.31 -4.48
CA THR A 59 -3.51 7.76 -4.72
C THR A 59 -2.84 8.55 -3.59
N VAL A 60 -2.99 8.13 -2.34
CA VAL A 60 -2.40 8.87 -1.20
C VAL A 60 -0.99 8.43 -0.82
N LEU A 61 -0.54 7.25 -1.26
CA LEU A 61 0.79 6.73 -0.97
C LEU A 61 1.79 7.07 -2.08
N ASP A 62 1.35 6.98 -3.33
CA ASP A 62 2.20 7.11 -4.51
C ASP A 62 2.88 8.49 -4.56
N ASP A 63 4.16 8.49 -4.91
CA ASP A 63 5.06 9.66 -4.97
C ASP A 63 5.21 10.50 -3.69
N ARG A 64 4.60 10.08 -2.57
CA ARG A 64 4.67 10.80 -1.29
C ARG A 64 5.23 9.96 -0.15
N PHE A 65 4.79 8.72 -0.03
CA PHE A 65 5.20 7.82 1.07
C PHE A 65 5.84 6.53 0.55
N ALA A 66 5.44 6.05 -0.62
CA ALA A 66 5.96 4.82 -1.19
C ALA A 66 5.90 4.88 -2.72
N THR A 67 6.71 4.07 -3.38
CA THR A 67 6.47 3.68 -4.77
C THR A 67 5.44 2.56 -4.77
N VAL A 68 4.24 2.81 -5.33
CA VAL A 68 3.21 1.77 -5.43
C VAL A 68 3.47 0.93 -6.68
N CYS A 69 3.74 -0.36 -6.52
CA CYS A 69 4.22 -1.21 -7.61
C CYS A 69 3.55 -2.60 -7.63
N SER A 70 3.88 -3.40 -8.65
CA SER A 70 3.53 -4.82 -8.71
C SER A 70 4.61 -5.67 -8.04
N MET A 71 4.28 -6.94 -7.78
CA MET A 71 5.23 -7.88 -7.19
C MET A 71 6.50 -8.06 -8.03
N GLU A 72 6.37 -8.08 -9.36
CA GLU A 72 7.49 -8.26 -10.28
C GLU A 72 8.48 -7.10 -10.17
N HIS A 73 7.97 -5.86 -10.17
CA HIS A 73 8.80 -4.67 -9.98
C HIS A 73 9.54 -4.71 -8.62
N ALA A 74 8.85 -5.13 -7.56
CA ALA A 74 9.45 -5.21 -6.24
C ALA A 74 10.62 -6.19 -6.19
N LEU A 75 10.48 -7.36 -6.81
CA LEU A 75 11.53 -8.38 -6.91
C LEU A 75 12.72 -7.93 -7.77
N GLU A 76 12.46 -7.22 -8.88
CA GLU A 76 13.52 -6.66 -9.71
C GLU A 76 14.39 -5.66 -8.95
N THR A 77 13.78 -4.85 -8.08
CA THR A 77 14.52 -3.85 -7.29
C THR A 77 15.43 -4.50 -6.25
N VAL A 78 14.95 -5.55 -5.57
CA VAL A 78 15.78 -6.31 -4.62
C VAL A 78 16.95 -7.00 -5.31
N SER A 79 16.74 -7.52 -6.51
CA SER A 79 17.77 -8.29 -7.24
C SER A 79 18.92 -7.43 -7.79
N ARG A 80 18.78 -6.10 -7.78
CA ARG A 80 19.78 -5.13 -8.28
C ARG A 80 20.63 -4.49 -7.18
N ASN A 81 20.28 -4.71 -5.91
CA ASN A 81 21.03 -4.27 -4.74
C ASN A 81 21.98 -5.37 -4.27
#